data_AF-A0A6B0S0B5-F1
#
_entry.id   AF-A0A6B0S0B5-F1
#
_cell.length_a   1.000
_cell.length_b   1.000
_cell.length_c   1.000
_cell.angle_alpha   90.00
_cell.angle_beta   90.00
_cell.angle_gamma   90.00
#
_symmetry.space_group_name_H-M   'P 1'
#
loop_
_entity.id
_entity.type
_entity.pdbx_description
1 polymer ?
#
loop_
_entity_poly.entity_id
_entity_poly.type
_entity_poly.pdbx_seq_one_letter_code
_entity_poly.pdbx_strand_id
1 'polypeptide(L)'
;MLPSSFWKFLVHNVKELEALLMCNKSYCAEIAHNVSSKNHKATVERAAQLAIRITNPNARPHSEENEDSSCGHFVCDNKSIKPDQKKKI
;
A
#
# COMPACT_ATOMS: atom_id res chain seq x y z
N MET A 1 -16.16 -0.35 5.28
CA MET A 1 -15.54 -1.62 4.85
C MET A 1 -15.25 -1.51 3.36
N LEU A 2 -14.06 -1.90 2.89
CA LEU A 2 -13.83 -2.02 1.45
C LEU A 2 -14.56 -3.28 0.93
N PRO A 3 -14.94 -3.33 -0.36
CA PRO A 3 -15.49 -4.54 -0.98
C PRO A 3 -14.49 -5.72 -0.95
N SER A 4 -13.21 -5.44 -0.65
CA SER A 4 -12.16 -6.43 -0.41
C SER A 4 -12.19 -7.05 1.00
N SER A 5 -13.20 -6.73 1.83
CA SER A 5 -13.32 -7.15 3.24
C SER A 5 -12.24 -6.60 4.19
N PHE A 6 -11.35 -5.73 3.70
CA PHE A 6 -10.36 -5.04 4.53
C PHE A 6 -10.91 -3.73 5.12
N TRP A 7 -10.38 -3.38 6.28
CA TRP A 7 -10.60 -2.11 6.93
C TRP A 7 -9.49 -1.15 6.51
N LYS A 8 -9.86 0.03 6.02
CA LYS A 8 -8.86 1.04 5.68
C LYS A 8 -8.34 1.72 6.93
N PHE A 9 -7.03 1.88 6.99
CA PHE A 9 -6.33 2.66 7.98
C PHE A 9 -5.59 3.78 7.28
N LEU A 10 -5.88 5.02 7.63
CA LEU A 10 -5.29 6.19 6.99
C LEU A 10 -3.92 6.47 7.64
N VAL A 11 -2.88 6.48 6.82
CA VAL A 11 -1.48 6.60 7.27
C VAL A 11 -0.93 7.96 6.85
N HIS A 12 -0.36 8.69 7.81
CA HIS A 12 0.36 9.94 7.55
C HIS A 12 1.87 9.75 7.56
N ASN A 13 2.37 8.78 8.35
CA ASN A 13 3.80 8.56 8.55
C ASN A 13 4.17 7.07 8.51
N VAL A 14 5.45 6.81 8.19
CA VAL A 14 6.02 5.47 8.14
C VAL A 14 5.89 4.72 9.48
N LYS A 15 5.98 5.42 10.62
CA LYS A 15 5.84 4.82 11.96
C LYS A 15 4.46 4.23 12.22
N GLU A 16 3.43 4.76 11.57
CA GLU A 16 2.06 4.27 11.75
C GLU A 16 1.84 2.91 11.06
N LEU A 17 2.69 2.54 10.09
CA LEU A 17 2.70 1.19 9.53
C LEU A 17 3.09 0.13 10.57
N GLU A 18 3.90 0.48 11.58
CA GLU A 18 4.31 -0.45 12.63
C GLU A 18 3.13 -0.84 13.53
N ALA A 19 2.15 0.06 13.70
CA ALA A 19 0.90 -0.25 14.41
C ALA A 19 0.06 -1.33 13.69
N LEU A 20 0.27 -1.50 12.38
CA LEU A 20 -0.44 -2.48 11.57
C LEU A 20 0.28 -3.84 11.49
N LEU A 21 1.45 -4.01 12.13
CA LEU A 21 2.29 -5.22 12.04
C LEU A 21 1.61 -6.51 12.54
N MET A 22 0.62 -6.37 13.43
CA MET A 22 -0.14 -7.50 13.94
C MET A 22 -1.46 -7.72 13.17
N CYS A 23 -1.91 -6.71 12.43
CA CYS A 23 -3.28 -6.58 11.92
C CYS A 23 -3.36 -6.58 10.37
N ASN A 24 -2.28 -6.97 9.71
CA ASN A 24 -2.04 -6.89 8.25
C ASN A 24 -3.06 -7.71 7.45
N LYS A 25 -3.69 -8.73 8.06
CA LYS A 25 -4.73 -9.57 7.44
C LYS A 25 -6.10 -8.92 7.41
N SER A 26 -6.37 -7.97 8.31
CA SER A 26 -7.69 -7.33 8.45
C SER A 26 -7.68 -5.89 7.95
N TYR A 27 -6.51 -5.25 7.93
CA TYR A 27 -6.36 -3.84 7.60
C TYR A 27 -5.51 -3.62 6.36
N CYS A 28 -5.92 -2.64 5.55
CA CYS A 28 -5.12 -2.07 4.47
C CYS A 28 -4.72 -0.64 4.85
N ALA A 29 -3.52 -0.24 4.47
CA ALA A 29 -3.06 1.14 4.61
C ALA A 29 -3.54 1.99 3.42
N GLU A 30 -4.08 3.17 3.70
CA GLU A 30 -4.38 4.21 2.72
C GLU A 30 -3.49 5.41 3.03
N ILE A 31 -2.62 5.78 2.10
CA ILE A 31 -1.69 6.91 2.32
C ILE A 31 -2.48 8.20 2.18
N ALA A 32 -2.37 9.08 3.18
CA ALA A 32 -3.07 10.36 3.17
C ALA A 32 -2.60 11.25 1.99
N HIS A 33 -3.48 12.14 1.52
CA HIS A 33 -3.14 13.07 0.44
C HIS A 33 -2.07 14.10 0.82
N ASN A 34 -1.90 14.38 2.12
CA ASN A 34 -0.96 15.40 2.62
C ASN A 34 0.49 14.90 2.79
N VAL A 35 0.80 13.68 2.35
CA VAL A 35 2.12 13.08 2.54
C VAL A 35 3.03 13.51 1.37
N SER A 36 4.21 14.06 1.69
CA SER A 36 5.22 14.42 0.68
C SER A 36 5.61 13.21 -0.18
N SER A 37 5.96 13.44 -1.45
CA SER A 37 6.47 12.43 -2.40
C SER A 37 7.55 11.54 -1.81
N LYS A 38 8.49 12.13 -1.04
CA LYS A 38 9.61 11.42 -0.40
C LYS A 38 9.10 10.40 0.64
N ASN A 39 8.20 10.85 1.51
CA ASN A 39 7.59 10.00 2.54
C ASN A 39 6.63 8.97 1.93
N HIS A 40 5.95 9.29 0.83
CA HIS A 40 5.09 8.36 0.12
C HIS A 40 5.90 7.17 -0.42
N LYS A 41 7.02 7.42 -1.12
CA LYS A 41 7.94 6.36 -1.58
C LYS A 41 8.45 5.50 -0.42
N ALA A 42 8.91 6.13 0.68
CA ALA A 42 9.38 5.42 1.86
C ALA A 42 8.28 4.57 2.54
N THR A 43 7.05 5.06 2.57
CA THR A 43 5.90 4.34 3.12
C THR A 43 5.56 3.10 2.28
N VAL A 44 5.61 3.22 0.95
CA VAL A 44 5.38 2.08 0.04
C VAL A 44 6.45 1.01 0.22
N GLU A 45 7.74 1.39 0.27
CA GLU A 45 8.85 0.46 0.44
C GLU A 45 8.78 -0.25 1.80
N ARG A 46 8.48 0.48 2.87
CA ARG A 46 8.34 -0.08 4.22
C ARG A 46 7.12 -0.98 4.34
N ALA A 47 6.00 -0.63 3.72
CA ALA A 47 4.83 -1.50 3.70
C ALA A 47 5.09 -2.81 2.95
N ALA A 48 5.90 -2.79 1.88
CA ALA A 48 6.32 -3.99 1.18
C ALA A 48 7.15 -4.93 2.08
N GLN A 49 8.07 -4.37 2.87
CA GLN A 49 8.87 -5.14 3.85
C GLN A 49 7.99 -5.78 4.93
N LEU A 50 6.94 -5.08 5.40
CA LEU A 50 6.03 -5.55 6.45
C LEU A 50 4.83 -6.36 5.90
N ALA A 51 4.79 -6.62 4.58
CA ALA A 51 3.68 -7.28 3.89
C ALA A 51 2.30 -6.64 4.16
N ILE A 52 2.23 -5.31 4.29
CA ILE A 52 0.99 -4.55 4.45
C ILE A 52 0.47 -4.15 3.07
N ARG A 53 -0.82 -4.39 2.82
CA ARG A 53 -1.47 -3.98 1.56
C ARG A 53 -1.78 -2.50 1.58
N ILE A 54 -1.29 -1.77 0.57
CA ILE A 54 -1.63 -0.37 0.33
C ILE A 54 -2.73 -0.27 -0.75
N THR A 55 -3.72 0.59 -0.53
CA THR A 55 -4.82 0.83 -1.50
C THR A 55 -4.43 1.75 -2.65
N ASN A 56 -3.52 2.70 -2.42
CA ASN A 56 -3.13 3.74 -3.37
C ASN A 56 -1.61 3.81 -3.64
N PRO A 57 -0.95 2.71 -4.07
CA PRO A 57 0.51 2.69 -4.25
C PRO A 57 1.02 3.60 -5.38
N ASN A 58 0.20 3.82 -6.42
CA ASN A 58 0.52 4.69 -7.57
C ASN A 58 -0.17 6.06 -7.49
N ALA A 59 -0.56 6.53 -6.30
CA ALA A 59 -1.13 7.87 -6.16
C ALA A 59 -0.14 8.91 -6.67
N ARG A 60 -0.60 9.83 -7.53
CA ARG A 60 0.22 10.95 -8.01
C ARG A 60 0.49 11.86 -6.81
N PRO A 61 1.74 11.97 -6.32
CA PRO A 61 2.02 12.89 -5.23
C PRO A 61 1.87 14.32 -5.71
N HIS A 62 1.50 15.23 -4.81
CA HIS A 62 1.37 16.64 -5.13
C HIS A 62 2.72 17.17 -5.62
N SER A 63 2.71 17.80 -6.79
CA SER A 63 3.91 18.22 -7.50
C SER A 63 4.54 19.43 -6.82
N GLU A 64 5.49 19.16 -5.94
CA GLU A 64 6.66 20.00 -5.69
C GLU A 64 7.82 19.05 -5.34
N GLU A 65 8.97 19.28 -5.98
CA GLU A 65 10.23 18.51 -5.92
C GLU A 65 10.40 17.36 -6.95
N ASN A 66 11.08 17.74 -8.03
CA ASN A 66 11.66 16.98 -9.15
C ASN A 66 12.73 15.95 -8.70
N GLU A 67 12.95 14.93 -9.56
CA GLU A 67 14.01 13.88 -9.54
C GLU A 67 13.82 12.81 -8.42
N ASP A 68 13.70 11.50 -8.62
CA ASP A 68 14.32 10.63 -9.63
C ASP A 68 13.32 9.74 -10.39
N SER A 69 13.53 9.74 -11.70
CA SER A 69 13.15 8.72 -12.65
C SER A 69 14.01 7.47 -12.48
N SER A 70 13.44 6.42 -11.90
CA SER A 70 13.75 5.03 -12.29
C SER A 70 12.44 4.25 -12.39
N CYS A 71 11.69 4.59 -13.44
CA CYS A 71 10.87 3.63 -14.16
C CYS A 71 11.82 2.55 -14.71
N GLY A 72 12.21 1.60 -13.85
CA GLY A 72 13.04 0.45 -14.18
C GLY A 72 12.29 -0.81 -13.79
N HIS A 73 11.69 -1.45 -14.78
CA HIS A 73 11.10 -2.78 -14.72
C HIS A 73 11.82 -3.71 -13.73
N PHE A 74 11.13 -4.20 -12.70
CA PHE A 74 11.29 -5.55 -12.16
C PHE A 74 9.94 -6.01 -11.57
N VAL A 75 9.17 -6.64 -12.45
CA VAL A 75 8.07 -7.58 -12.21
C VAL A 75 7.08 -7.22 -11.09
N CYS A 76 5.93 -6.71 -11.53
CA CYS A 76 4.67 -6.99 -10.87
C CYS A 76 4.38 -8.50 -10.93
N ASP A 77 5.11 -9.30 -10.14
CA ASP A 77 4.74 -10.68 -9.86
C ASP A 77 3.54 -10.67 -8.92
N ASN A 78 2.38 -10.57 -9.57
CA ASN A 78 1.13 -11.11 -9.06
C ASN A 78 1.32 -12.59 -8.70
N LYS A 79 1.64 -12.85 -7.43
CA LYS A 79 1.46 -14.15 -6.77
C LYS A 79 1.40 -13.85 -5.27
N SER A 80 0.29 -13.83 -4.55
CA SER A 80 -1.03 -14.46 -4.64
C SER A 80 -1.99 -13.54 -3.87
N ILE A 81 -3.26 -13.38 -4.23
CA ILE A 81 -4.35 -14.29 -3.86
C ILE A 81 -5.43 -14.09 -4.92
N LYS A 82 -5.65 -15.11 -5.76
CA LYS A 82 -6.89 -15.21 -6.54
C LYS A 82 -8.04 -15.38 -5.52
N PRO A 83 -9.14 -14.60 -5.59
CA PRO A 83 -10.33 -14.96 -4.85
C PRO A 83 -10.89 -16.24 -5.49
N ASP A 84 -10.87 -17.34 -4.73
CA ASP A 84 -11.51 -18.61 -5.09
C ASP A 84 -13.00 -18.38 -5.40
N GLN A 85 -13.32 -18.33 -6.70
CA GLN A 85 -14.66 -18.53 -7.21
C GLN A 85 -14.88 -20.05 -7.33
N LYS A 86 -15.95 -20.53 -6.69
CA LYS A 86 -16.63 -21.85 -6.82
C LYS A 86 -16.27 -22.94 -5.78
N LYS A 87 -17.17 -23.07 -4.81
CA LYS A 87 -17.86 -24.35 -4.58
C LYS A 87 -19.36 -24.09 -4.43
N LYS A 88 -20.09 -24.28 -5.53
CA LYS A 88 -21.52 -24.60 -5.50
C LYS A 88 -21.63 -25.99 -4.87
N ILE A 89 -22.42 -26.11 -3.81
CA ILE A 89 -23.26 -27.28 -3.54
C ILE A 89 -24.67 -26.74 -3.32
#